data_AF-A0AAV7JMA7-F1
#
_entry.id   AF-A0AAV7JMA7-F1
#
_cell.length_a   1.000
_cell.length_b   1.000
_cell.length_c   1.000
_cell.angle_alpha   90.00
_cell.angle_beta   90.00
_cell.angle_gamma   90.00
#
_symmetry.space_group_name_H-M   'P 1'
#
loop_
_entity.id
_entity.type
_entity.pdbx_description
1 polymer ?
#
loop_
_entity_poly.entity_id
_entity_poly.type
_entity_poly.pdbx_seq_one_letter_code
_entity_poly.pdbx_strand_id
1 'polypeptide(L)'
;MIEISLGFKSLSNRNINAGFGFQSNLDFTSNPEFYTLKYGYDEIPKRLCKRITNNGVKVNLLSELVKLDEDVGQSFPIRIEYIDRNDPNKSQQKTIRCKRCVLALPKLALQTLPSSNEWMADTKFSRYVDSVISESLTKINLYFEKQWWSILGIDSGPNYTDLQLGSVYIFTPIREPTERGKAYEDPGSLTIYCDYDNSYYWQSMQSIGKDYQPKDNVKVSLHSVLAKEQVVVVAMDQLAQLFQRSNFKKGSPRDVTPWNHSLIFLIQF
;
A
#
# COMPACT_ATOMS: atom_id res chain seq x y z
N MET A 1 -15.08 24.80 -10.56
CA MET A 1 -15.67 24.54 -9.23
C MET A 1 -14.79 23.47 -8.62
N ILE A 2 -14.20 23.67 -7.43
CA ILE A 2 -13.40 22.62 -6.78
C ILE A 2 -14.40 21.64 -6.20
N GLU A 3 -14.61 20.50 -6.86
CA GLU A 3 -15.24 19.36 -6.21
C GLU A 3 -14.22 18.82 -5.21
N ILE A 4 -14.52 18.95 -3.92
CA ILE A 4 -13.62 18.45 -2.89
C ILE A 4 -13.81 16.93 -2.84
N SER A 5 -12.88 16.19 -3.45
CA SER A 5 -12.79 14.73 -3.34
C SER A 5 -12.46 14.31 -1.91
N LEU A 6 -13.45 14.35 -1.02
CA LEU A 6 -13.31 14.04 0.41
C LEU A 6 -13.30 12.52 0.65
N GLY A 7 -12.21 11.86 0.25
CA GLY A 7 -11.89 10.48 0.68
C GLY A 7 -10.75 10.39 1.69
N PHE A 8 -9.94 11.45 1.81
CA PHE A 8 -8.73 11.50 2.63
C PHE A 8 -8.92 12.48 3.80
N LYS A 9 -9.16 11.93 5.00
CA LYS A 9 -9.44 12.71 6.22
C LYS A 9 -8.20 13.43 6.75
N SER A 10 -6.99 12.93 6.45
CA SER A 10 -5.72 13.52 6.89
C SER A 10 -5.57 14.96 6.43
N LEU A 11 -6.04 15.29 5.22
CA LEU A 11 -5.88 16.61 4.60
C LEU A 11 -6.60 17.74 5.35
N SER A 12 -7.61 17.42 6.16
CA SER A 12 -8.35 18.38 6.99
C SER A 12 -8.15 18.20 8.50
N ASN A 13 -7.78 17.00 8.95
CA ASN A 13 -7.84 16.63 10.38
C ASN A 13 -6.47 16.40 11.03
N ARG A 14 -5.36 16.67 10.32
CA ARG A 14 -4.01 16.62 10.87
C ARG A 14 -3.34 17.99 10.94
N ASN A 15 -2.20 18.03 11.62
CA ASN A 15 -1.22 19.12 11.58
C ASN A 15 -0.54 19.30 10.20
N ILE A 16 -1.19 18.86 9.12
CA ILE A 16 -0.76 19.13 7.75
C ILE A 16 -0.91 20.62 7.49
N ASN A 17 0.11 21.25 6.90
CA ASN A 17 0.01 22.65 6.52
C ASN A 17 -1.03 22.83 5.40
N ALA A 18 -1.80 23.90 5.46
CA ALA A 18 -2.90 24.16 4.51
C ALA A 18 -2.45 24.23 3.05
N GLY A 19 -1.19 24.64 2.79
CA GLY A 19 -0.63 24.65 1.44
C GLY A 19 -0.55 23.25 0.83
N PHE A 20 -0.04 22.28 1.58
CA PHE A 20 0.01 20.88 1.15
C PHE A 20 -1.39 20.27 1.03
N GLY A 21 -2.27 20.54 2.00
CA GLY A 21 -3.66 20.08 1.95
C GLY A 21 -4.39 20.60 0.71
N PHE A 22 -4.19 21.87 0.37
CA PHE A 22 -4.78 22.47 -0.83
C PHE A 22 -4.19 21.89 -2.11
N GLN A 23 -2.86 21.77 -2.20
CA GLN A 23 -2.20 21.14 -3.35
C GLN A 23 -2.74 19.73 -3.61
N SER A 24 -2.84 18.91 -2.57
CA SER A 24 -3.31 17.52 -2.69
C SER A 24 -4.76 17.43 -3.15
N ASN A 25 -5.62 18.36 -2.71
CA ASN A 25 -7.00 18.43 -3.20
C ASN A 25 -7.09 18.85 -4.67
N LEU A 26 -6.15 19.67 -5.15
CA LEU A 26 -6.12 20.08 -6.55
C LEU A 26 -5.65 18.98 -7.51
N ASP A 27 -5.00 17.92 -7.01
CA ASP A 27 -4.61 16.78 -7.85
C ASP A 27 -5.83 15.99 -8.36
N PHE A 28 -6.99 16.13 -7.70
CA PHE A 28 -8.26 15.46 -8.04
C PHE A 28 -9.30 16.48 -8.52
N THR A 29 -8.99 17.19 -9.61
CA THR A 29 -9.96 18.09 -10.27
C THR A 29 -11.22 17.34 -10.74
N SER A 30 -12.28 18.05 -11.13
CA SER A 30 -13.57 17.46 -11.51
C SER A 30 -13.54 16.56 -12.77
N ASN A 31 -12.47 16.60 -13.57
CA ASN A 31 -12.32 15.74 -14.74
C ASN A 31 -10.86 15.32 -14.95
N PRO A 32 -10.29 14.55 -14.00
CA PRO A 32 -8.89 14.17 -14.07
C PRO A 32 -8.73 12.96 -14.99
N GLU A 33 -7.74 13.01 -15.89
CA GLU A 33 -7.32 11.85 -16.66
C GLU A 33 -6.13 11.19 -15.96
N PHE A 34 -6.40 10.12 -15.22
CA PHE A 34 -5.36 9.32 -14.59
C PHE A 34 -4.94 8.16 -15.49
N TYR A 35 -3.63 7.94 -15.55
CA TYR A 35 -3.04 6.81 -16.24
C TYR A 35 -2.39 5.84 -15.26
N THR A 36 -2.44 4.56 -15.60
CA THR A 36 -1.72 3.50 -14.90
C THR A 36 -1.09 2.56 -15.91
N LEU A 37 -0.19 1.70 -15.45
CA LEU A 37 0.42 0.66 -16.28
C LEU A 37 -0.46 -0.58 -16.31
N LYS A 38 -0.60 -1.20 -17.49
CA LYS A 38 -1.41 -2.40 -17.73
C LYS A 38 -1.18 -3.51 -16.70
N TYR A 39 0.06 -3.71 -16.27
CA TYR A 39 0.47 -4.77 -15.34
C TYR A 39 0.84 -4.25 -13.94
N GLY A 40 0.44 -3.02 -13.59
CA GLY A 40 0.71 -2.43 -12.28
C GLY A 40 1.93 -1.50 -12.22
N TYR A 41 1.99 -0.66 -11.19
CA TYR A 41 3.04 0.36 -11.01
C TYR A 41 4.41 -0.23 -10.71
N ASP A 42 4.49 -1.47 -10.22
CA ASP A 42 5.73 -2.18 -9.92
C ASP A 42 6.54 -2.53 -11.19
N GLU A 43 5.95 -2.44 -12.38
CA GLU A 43 6.67 -2.49 -13.65
C GLU A 43 7.78 -1.43 -13.75
N ILE A 44 7.58 -0.23 -13.18
CA ILE A 44 8.59 0.84 -13.20
C ILE A 44 9.86 0.42 -12.44
N PRO A 45 9.80 0.10 -11.12
CA PRO A 45 10.99 -0.31 -10.38
C PRO A 45 11.60 -1.62 -10.91
N LYS A 46 10.79 -2.57 -11.39
CA LYS A 46 11.31 -3.82 -12.02
C LYS A 46 12.16 -3.52 -13.25
N ARG A 47 11.66 -2.67 -14.17
CA ARG A 47 12.38 -2.29 -15.39
C ARG A 47 13.62 -1.46 -15.07
N LEU A 48 13.54 -0.54 -14.10
CA LEU A 48 14.70 0.22 -13.63
C LEU A 48 15.77 -0.70 -13.06
N CYS A 49 15.40 -1.63 -12.17
CA CYS A 49 16.29 -2.63 -11.58
C CYS A 49 17.01 -3.43 -12.66
N LYS A 50 16.26 -4.00 -13.63
CA LYS A 50 16.84 -4.72 -14.78
C LYS A 50 17.81 -3.86 -15.58
N ARG A 51 17.49 -2.59 -15.81
CA ARG A 51 18.36 -1.68 -16.57
C ARG A 51 19.66 -1.40 -15.83
N ILE A 52 19.61 -1.09 -14.54
CA ILE A 52 20.82 -0.77 -13.77
C ILE A 52 21.71 -2.00 -13.55
N THR A 53 21.13 -3.19 -13.32
CA THR A 53 21.91 -4.42 -13.14
C THR A 53 22.61 -4.84 -14.42
N ASN A 54 21.96 -4.69 -15.58
CA ASN A 54 22.60 -4.88 -16.89
C ASN A 54 23.77 -3.92 -17.15
N ASN A 55 23.84 -2.80 -16.43
CA ASN A 55 24.96 -1.84 -16.48
C ASN A 55 25.96 -2.04 -15.33
N GLY A 56 25.94 -3.21 -14.67
CA GLY A 56 26.91 -3.59 -13.65
C GLY A 56 26.60 -3.08 -12.24
N VAL A 57 25.44 -2.44 -12.00
CA VAL A 57 25.02 -2.06 -10.65
C VAL A 57 24.61 -3.29 -9.87
N LYS A 58 25.19 -3.47 -8.68
CA LYS A 58 24.80 -4.55 -7.75
C LYS A 58 23.64 -4.09 -6.89
N VAL A 59 22.55 -4.86 -6.89
CA VAL A 59 21.40 -4.65 -6.01
C VAL A 59 21.41 -5.76 -4.96
N ASN A 60 21.58 -5.38 -3.69
CA ASN A 60 21.56 -6.32 -2.58
C ASN A 60 20.20 -6.22 -1.88
N LEU A 61 19.33 -7.20 -2.12
CA LEU A 61 18.08 -7.34 -1.37
C LEU A 61 18.36 -7.95 0.01
N LEU A 62 17.37 -7.87 0.90
CA LEU A 62 17.46 -8.42 2.26
C LEU A 62 18.70 -7.91 3.01
N SER A 63 19.10 -6.67 2.75
CA SER A 63 20.29 -6.02 3.32
C SER A 63 19.85 -4.78 4.09
N GLU A 64 19.93 -4.83 5.41
CA GLU A 64 19.43 -3.79 6.31
C GLU A 64 20.58 -2.91 6.80
N LEU A 65 20.51 -1.61 6.54
CA LEU A 65 21.49 -0.63 7.02
C LEU A 65 21.45 -0.56 8.55
N VAL A 66 22.62 -0.71 9.19
CA VAL A 66 22.77 -0.60 10.65
C VAL A 66 23.66 0.59 11.02
N LYS A 67 24.75 0.80 10.29
CA LYS A 67 25.70 1.86 10.62
C LYS A 67 26.25 2.55 9.38
N LEU A 68 26.45 3.85 9.47
CA LEU A 68 27.13 4.70 8.52
C LEU A 68 28.04 5.64 9.28
N ASP A 69 29.35 5.54 9.04
CA ASP A 69 30.38 6.36 9.67
C ASP A 69 31.35 6.92 8.61
N GLU A 70 32.09 7.96 9.01
CA GLU A 70 33.25 8.45 8.27
C GLU A 70 34.57 7.86 8.84
N ASP A 71 35.27 7.07 8.04
CA ASP A 71 36.65 6.63 8.27
C ASP A 71 37.62 7.70 7.68
N VAL A 72 37.87 8.77 8.44
CA VAL A 72 38.76 9.88 8.04
C VAL A 72 40.16 9.36 7.66
N GLY A 73 40.70 9.84 6.54
CA GLY A 73 42.04 9.46 6.05
C GLY A 73 42.08 8.26 5.10
N GLN A 74 40.94 7.62 4.82
CA GLN A 74 40.84 6.54 3.83
C GLN A 74 40.47 7.05 2.43
N SER A 75 40.89 6.33 1.38
CA SER A 75 40.51 6.64 -0.02
C SER A 75 38.99 6.50 -0.28
N PHE A 76 38.30 5.75 0.57
CA PHE A 76 36.85 5.56 0.58
C PHE A 76 36.36 5.87 2.00
N PRO A 77 36.12 7.16 2.30
CA PRO A 77 35.93 7.61 3.67
C PRO A 77 34.60 7.19 4.28
N ILE A 78 33.61 6.73 3.52
CA ILE A 78 32.32 6.32 4.09
C ILE A 78 32.33 4.82 4.32
N ARG A 79 32.15 4.40 5.57
CA ARG A 79 31.98 3.01 5.97
C ARG A 79 30.50 2.73 6.23
N ILE A 80 29.99 1.66 5.63
CA ILE A 80 28.61 1.23 5.77
C ILE A 80 28.59 -0.18 6.33
N GLU A 81 27.88 -0.38 7.43
CA GLU A 81 27.60 -1.69 8.01
C GLU A 81 26.13 -2.05 7.81
N TYR A 82 25.89 -3.28 7.38
CA TYR A 82 24.55 -3.80 7.15
C TYR A 82 24.43 -5.25 7.57
N ILE A 83 23.21 -5.67 7.87
CA ILE A 83 22.88 -7.08 8.12
C ILE A 83 22.36 -7.67 6.82
N ASP A 84 23.06 -8.67 6.31
CA ASP A 84 22.60 -9.52 5.21
C ASP A 84 21.71 -10.63 5.76
N ARG A 85 20.46 -10.69 5.28
CA ARG A 85 19.41 -11.64 5.67
C ARG A 85 19.02 -12.58 4.53
N ASN A 86 19.86 -12.75 3.51
CA ASN A 86 19.59 -13.68 2.40
C ASN A 86 19.51 -15.15 2.86
N ASP A 87 20.17 -15.51 3.97
CA ASP A 87 19.96 -16.78 4.67
C ASP A 87 19.07 -16.55 5.90
N PRO A 88 17.82 -17.05 5.93
CA PRO A 88 16.91 -16.83 7.06
C PRO A 88 17.40 -17.45 8.37
N ASN A 89 18.32 -18.42 8.32
CA ASN A 89 18.89 -19.06 9.51
C ASN A 89 20.22 -18.43 9.94
N LYS A 90 20.78 -17.51 9.15
CA LYS A 90 22.10 -16.91 9.37
C LYS A 90 22.12 -15.45 8.92
N SER A 91 21.79 -14.54 9.84
CA SER A 91 22.06 -13.12 9.63
C SER A 91 23.57 -12.84 9.72
N GLN A 92 24.15 -12.20 8.72
CA GLN A 92 25.57 -11.86 8.69
C GLN A 92 25.77 -10.35 8.68
N GLN A 93 26.55 -9.82 9.61
CA GLN A 93 27.00 -8.43 9.55
C GLN A 93 28.09 -8.30 8.49
N LYS A 94 27.90 -7.37 7.56
CA LYS A 94 28.83 -7.08 6.46
C LYS A 94 29.20 -5.60 6.47
N THR A 95 30.37 -5.30 5.92
CA THR A 95 30.89 -3.93 5.79
C THR A 95 31.27 -3.65 4.35
N ILE A 96 30.91 -2.46 3.85
CA ILE A 96 31.41 -1.91 2.58
C ILE A 96 31.95 -0.51 2.80
N ARG A 97 32.77 -0.03 1.87
CA ARG A 97 33.27 1.34 1.85
C ARG A 97 32.98 2.02 0.52
N CYS A 98 32.68 3.31 0.55
CA CYS A 98 32.43 4.10 -0.64
C CYS A 98 32.94 5.54 -0.51
N LYS A 99 33.01 6.24 -1.65
CA LYS A 99 33.37 7.67 -1.69
C LYS A 99 32.19 8.58 -1.41
N ARG A 100 30.98 8.12 -1.74
CA ARG A 100 29.73 8.84 -1.64
C ARG A 100 28.62 7.86 -1.28
N CYS A 101 27.73 8.29 -0.40
CA CYS A 101 26.53 7.55 -0.03
C CYS A 101 25.32 8.43 -0.33
N VAL A 102 24.24 7.82 -0.84
CA VAL A 102 22.94 8.45 -1.03
C VAL A 102 21.95 7.67 -0.19
N LEU A 103 21.37 8.33 0.82
CA LEU A 103 20.33 7.74 1.67
C LEU A 103 18.95 8.10 1.09
N ALA A 104 18.37 7.16 0.35
CA ALA A 104 17.01 7.26 -0.16
C ALA A 104 16.03 6.54 0.78
N LEU A 105 15.97 7.00 2.04
CA LEU A 105 15.19 6.38 3.11
C LEU A 105 14.03 7.29 3.55
N PRO A 106 12.84 6.73 3.87
CA PRO A 106 11.74 7.51 4.43
C PRO A 106 12.05 7.96 5.87
N LYS A 107 11.28 8.93 6.38
CA LYS A 107 11.41 9.50 7.74
C LYS A 107 11.56 8.43 8.81
N LEU A 108 10.64 7.46 8.86
CA LEU A 108 10.66 6.42 9.88
C LEU A 108 11.96 5.60 9.83
N ALA A 109 12.41 5.21 8.64
CA ALA A 109 13.65 4.44 8.49
C ALA A 109 14.89 5.23 8.97
N LEU A 110 14.93 6.54 8.71
CA LEU A 110 15.99 7.41 9.21
C LEU A 110 15.96 7.53 10.75
N GLN A 111 14.77 7.67 11.34
CA GLN A 111 14.60 7.78 12.79
C GLN A 111 14.89 6.45 13.53
N THR A 112 14.70 5.31 12.87
CA THR A 112 14.96 3.98 13.46
C THR A 112 16.41 3.53 13.35
N LEU A 113 17.27 4.29 12.66
CA LEU A 113 18.69 3.96 12.61
C LEU A 113 19.27 3.97 14.04
N PRO A 114 20.22 3.07 14.36
CA PRO A 114 20.84 3.02 15.68
C PRO A 114 21.52 4.34 16.09
N SER A 115 21.45 4.69 17.37
CA SER A 115 22.13 5.87 17.95
C SER A 115 23.65 5.85 17.82
N SER A 116 24.24 4.70 17.48
CA SER A 116 25.67 4.57 17.16
C SER A 116 26.08 5.29 15.87
N ASN A 117 25.13 5.81 15.09
CA ASN A 117 25.35 6.70 13.96
C ASN A 117 25.50 8.15 14.47
N GLU A 118 26.73 8.62 14.69
CA GLU A 118 26.99 9.90 15.36
C GLU A 118 26.37 11.12 14.65
N TRP A 119 26.26 11.08 13.32
CA TRP A 119 25.64 12.13 12.52
C TRP A 119 24.14 12.32 12.81
N MET A 120 23.47 11.34 13.42
CA MET A 120 22.09 11.50 13.88
C MET A 120 21.97 12.40 15.11
N ALA A 121 23.06 12.62 15.87
CA ALA A 121 23.08 13.56 16.98
C ALA A 121 23.03 15.03 16.51
N ASP A 122 23.21 15.29 15.21
CA ASP A 122 23.02 16.63 14.65
C ASP A 122 21.54 17.06 14.78
N THR A 123 21.31 17.98 15.72
CA THR A 123 19.99 18.57 15.99
C THR A 123 19.36 19.23 14.77
N LYS A 124 20.16 19.76 13.84
CA LYS A 124 19.66 20.36 12.61
C LYS A 124 19.12 19.30 11.67
N PHE A 125 19.87 18.19 11.51
CA PHE A 125 19.43 17.04 10.72
C PHE A 125 18.14 16.45 11.30
N SER A 126 18.14 16.15 12.59
CA SER A 126 16.97 15.58 13.28
C SER A 126 15.72 16.46 13.12
N ARG A 127 15.85 17.78 13.32
CA ARG A 127 14.75 18.74 13.10
C ARG A 127 14.20 18.74 11.66
N TYR A 128 15.04 18.52 10.66
CA TYR A 128 14.59 18.43 9.26
C TYR A 128 13.91 17.10 8.94
N VAL A 129 14.38 16.00 9.52
CA VAL A 129 13.66 14.73 9.42
C VAL A 129 12.29 14.85 10.11
N ASP A 130 12.25 15.52 11.25
CA ASP A 130 11.03 15.68 12.04
C ASP A 130 9.99 16.63 11.43
N SER A 131 10.41 17.54 10.55
CA SER A 131 9.49 18.49 9.89
C SER A 131 8.56 17.82 8.86
N VAL A 132 8.87 16.60 8.43
CA VAL A 132 8.02 15.81 7.53
C VAL A 132 6.95 15.10 8.35
N ILE A 133 5.68 15.19 7.93
CA ILE A 133 4.56 14.53 8.59
C ILE A 133 4.38 13.13 7.99
N SER A 134 4.35 12.11 8.84
CA SER A 134 4.17 10.71 8.39
C SER A 134 2.70 10.37 8.24
N GLU A 135 2.20 10.18 7.03
CA GLU A 135 0.82 9.77 6.78
C GLU A 135 0.63 8.25 6.86
N SER A 136 -0.49 7.82 7.45
CA SER A 136 -0.87 6.41 7.56
C SER A 136 -1.89 6.07 6.49
N LEU A 137 -1.54 5.19 5.57
CA LEU A 137 -2.39 4.81 4.44
C LEU A 137 -2.60 3.30 4.41
N THR A 138 -3.84 2.88 4.17
CA THR A 138 -4.19 1.46 4.15
C THR A 138 -4.94 1.10 2.88
N LYS A 139 -4.49 0.03 2.22
CA LYS A 139 -5.23 -0.63 1.15
C LYS A 139 -5.62 -2.06 1.53
N ILE A 140 -6.91 -2.37 1.46
CA ILE A 140 -7.43 -3.74 1.53
C ILE A 140 -8.02 -4.10 0.18
N ASN A 141 -7.47 -5.12 -0.46
CA ASN A 141 -7.95 -5.60 -1.75
C ASN A 141 -8.81 -6.85 -1.53
N LEU A 142 -10.08 -6.78 -1.90
CA LEU A 142 -11.04 -7.87 -1.90
C LEU A 142 -11.23 -8.32 -3.34
N TYR A 143 -10.81 -9.54 -3.69
CA TYR A 143 -10.99 -10.11 -5.02
C TYR A 143 -12.24 -10.96 -5.04
N PHE A 144 -13.03 -10.91 -6.11
CA PHE A 144 -14.26 -11.66 -6.25
C PHE A 144 -14.25 -12.39 -7.58
N GLU A 145 -14.85 -13.58 -7.64
CA GLU A 145 -15.06 -14.32 -8.88
C GLU A 145 -16.00 -13.60 -9.86
N LYS A 146 -16.87 -12.72 -9.34
CA LYS A 146 -17.88 -11.99 -10.11
C LYS A 146 -17.95 -10.54 -9.64
N GLN A 147 -18.02 -9.60 -10.58
CA GLN A 147 -18.22 -8.18 -10.29
C GLN A 147 -19.70 -7.91 -9.98
N TRP A 148 -20.15 -8.32 -8.80
CA TRP A 148 -21.55 -8.20 -8.39
C TRP A 148 -22.06 -6.75 -8.32
N TRP A 149 -21.15 -5.78 -8.27
CA TRP A 149 -21.42 -4.34 -8.31
C TRP A 149 -21.75 -3.82 -9.71
N SER A 150 -21.36 -4.52 -10.79
CA SER A 150 -21.61 -4.08 -12.17
C SER A 150 -23.10 -3.90 -12.50
N ILE A 151 -24.00 -4.67 -11.86
CA ILE A 151 -25.45 -4.49 -12.03
C ILE A 151 -25.98 -3.19 -11.43
N LEU A 152 -25.18 -2.53 -10.59
CA LEU A 152 -25.48 -1.22 -10.02
C LEU A 152 -25.02 -0.08 -10.95
N GLY A 153 -24.42 -0.40 -12.10
CA GLY A 153 -23.85 0.58 -13.02
C GLY A 153 -22.54 1.22 -12.52
N ILE A 154 -21.86 0.56 -11.57
CA ILE A 154 -20.59 1.05 -11.00
C ILE A 154 -19.46 0.29 -11.68
N ASP A 155 -18.55 1.00 -12.34
CA ASP A 155 -17.50 0.39 -13.18
C ASP A 155 -16.09 0.91 -12.88
N SER A 156 -15.95 2.11 -12.34
CA SER A 156 -14.68 2.79 -12.15
C SER A 156 -14.78 3.94 -11.14
N GLY A 157 -13.63 4.51 -10.77
CA GLY A 157 -13.55 5.66 -9.88
C GLY A 157 -13.74 5.33 -8.39
N PRO A 158 -13.60 6.35 -7.53
CA PRO A 158 -13.78 6.22 -6.09
C PRO A 158 -15.26 6.19 -5.69
N ASN A 159 -15.62 5.28 -4.80
CA ASN A 159 -16.89 5.27 -4.08
C ASN A 159 -16.62 5.74 -2.65
N TYR A 160 -16.99 6.98 -2.34
CA TYR A 160 -16.70 7.61 -1.04
C TYR A 160 -17.73 7.26 0.02
N THR A 161 -17.29 7.18 1.27
CA THR A 161 -18.15 6.96 2.44
C THR A 161 -17.52 7.52 3.70
N ASP A 162 -18.37 7.88 4.67
CA ASP A 162 -17.97 8.26 6.02
C ASP A 162 -17.62 7.05 6.91
N LEU A 163 -18.01 5.84 6.50
CA LEU A 163 -17.60 4.57 7.11
C LEU A 163 -16.07 4.40 7.13
N GLN A 164 -15.59 3.43 7.90
CA GLN A 164 -14.15 3.15 7.99
C GLN A 164 -13.53 2.69 6.66
N LEU A 165 -14.33 2.33 5.65
CA LEU A 165 -13.85 2.08 4.29
C LEU A 165 -13.13 3.30 3.68
N GLY A 166 -13.54 4.52 4.00
CA GLY A 166 -13.05 5.75 3.35
C GLY A 166 -13.43 5.84 1.87
N SER A 167 -12.62 5.24 0.99
CA SER A 167 -12.93 5.14 -0.44
C SER A 167 -12.80 3.71 -0.95
N VAL A 168 -13.68 3.32 -1.87
CA VAL A 168 -13.64 2.00 -2.52
C VAL A 168 -13.44 2.16 -4.02
N TYR A 169 -12.35 1.60 -4.53
CA TYR A 169 -12.00 1.61 -5.96
C TYR A 169 -12.27 0.26 -6.60
N ILE A 170 -12.74 0.26 -7.84
CA ILE A 170 -12.97 -0.95 -8.64
C ILE A 170 -11.75 -1.24 -9.52
N PHE A 171 -11.35 -2.50 -9.55
CA PHE A 171 -10.35 -3.02 -10.47
C PHE A 171 -10.96 -4.18 -11.27
N THR A 172 -10.82 -4.10 -12.59
CA THR A 172 -11.30 -5.11 -13.52
C THR A 172 -10.13 -5.99 -14.02
N PRO A 173 -10.41 -7.16 -14.59
CA PRO A 173 -9.38 -8.01 -15.18
C PRO A 173 -8.65 -7.28 -16.30
N ILE A 174 -7.38 -7.61 -16.47
CA ILE A 174 -6.61 -7.18 -17.63
C ILE A 174 -7.18 -7.90 -18.85
N ARG A 175 -7.59 -7.13 -19.86
CA ARG A 175 -8.09 -7.64 -21.13
C ARG A 175 -7.32 -7.04 -22.30
N GLU A 176 -7.31 -7.74 -23.42
CA GLU A 176 -6.89 -7.14 -24.69
C GLU A 176 -8.01 -6.22 -25.23
N PRO A 177 -7.68 -5.16 -26.00
CA PRO A 177 -8.69 -4.23 -26.54
C PRO A 177 -9.80 -4.89 -27.36
N THR A 178 -9.54 -6.08 -27.91
CA THR A 178 -10.48 -6.87 -28.72
C THR A 178 -11.45 -7.72 -27.91
N GLU A 179 -11.25 -7.87 -26.60
CA GLU A 179 -12.06 -8.73 -25.74
C GLU A 179 -13.24 -7.96 -25.16
N ARG A 180 -14.46 -8.34 -25.56
CA ARG A 180 -15.68 -7.92 -24.86
C ARG A 180 -15.86 -8.81 -23.64
N GLY A 181 -15.73 -8.27 -22.44
CA GLY A 181 -16.10 -9.02 -21.25
C GLY A 181 -17.56 -8.88 -20.88
N LYS A 182 -18.02 -9.81 -20.04
CA LYS A 182 -19.33 -9.73 -19.41
C LYS A 182 -19.10 -9.19 -18.01
N ALA A 183 -19.24 -7.88 -17.82
CA ALA A 183 -18.84 -7.18 -16.59
C ALA A 183 -19.16 -7.96 -15.31
N TYR A 184 -20.37 -8.52 -15.19
CA TYR A 184 -20.80 -9.30 -14.03
C TYR A 184 -20.13 -10.67 -13.84
N GLU A 185 -19.95 -11.44 -14.91
CA GLU A 185 -19.47 -12.84 -14.83
C GLU A 185 -17.95 -12.94 -14.71
N ASP A 186 -17.26 -11.85 -15.02
CA ASP A 186 -15.81 -11.77 -14.93
C ASP A 186 -15.38 -11.53 -13.48
N PRO A 187 -14.17 -11.98 -13.08
CA PRO A 187 -13.61 -11.64 -11.79
C PRO A 187 -13.36 -10.14 -11.69
N GLY A 188 -13.14 -9.65 -10.49
CA GLY A 188 -12.73 -8.27 -10.25
C GLY A 188 -12.36 -8.06 -8.80
N SER A 189 -11.88 -6.87 -8.46
CA SER A 189 -11.57 -6.56 -7.06
C SER A 189 -12.04 -5.18 -6.66
N LEU A 190 -12.33 -5.06 -5.36
CA LEU A 190 -12.59 -3.81 -4.68
C LEU A 190 -11.39 -3.50 -3.78
N THR A 191 -10.83 -2.30 -3.95
CA THR A 191 -9.78 -1.79 -3.09
C THR A 191 -10.39 -0.78 -2.13
N ILE A 192 -10.47 -1.15 -0.86
CA ILE A 192 -10.69 -0.21 0.24
C ILE A 192 -9.40 0.60 0.37
N TYR A 193 -9.48 1.91 0.24
CA TYR A 193 -8.37 2.82 0.36
C TYR A 193 -8.74 3.96 1.30
N CYS A 194 -8.02 4.03 2.42
CA CYS A 194 -8.30 5.01 3.47
C CYS A 194 -7.02 5.50 4.13
N ASP A 195 -7.16 6.57 4.90
CA ASP A 195 -6.09 7.24 5.60
C ASP A 195 -6.42 7.51 7.07
N TYR A 196 -5.43 8.03 7.80
CA TYR A 196 -5.60 8.56 9.15
C TYR A 196 -6.27 7.57 10.12
N ASP A 197 -7.31 8.00 10.86
CA ASP A 197 -8.02 7.17 11.84
C ASP A 197 -8.62 5.89 11.23
N ASN A 198 -9.04 5.94 9.97
CA ASN A 198 -9.56 4.75 9.28
C ASN A 198 -8.43 3.73 9.06
N SER A 199 -7.20 4.16 8.78
CA SER A 199 -6.03 3.26 8.69
C SER A 199 -5.77 2.55 10.03
N TYR A 200 -5.81 3.29 11.14
CA TYR A 200 -5.60 2.69 12.47
C TYR A 200 -6.68 1.68 12.84
N TYR A 201 -7.94 1.98 12.49
CA TYR A 201 -9.05 1.04 12.67
C TYR A 201 -8.76 -0.31 12.01
N TRP A 202 -8.39 -0.31 10.72
CA TRP A 202 -8.09 -1.55 10.00
C TRP A 202 -6.81 -2.24 10.47
N GLN A 203 -5.80 -1.47 10.88
CA GLN A 203 -4.58 -2.01 11.51
C GLN A 203 -4.92 -2.80 12.79
N SER A 204 -5.74 -2.22 13.67
CA SER A 204 -6.19 -2.92 14.87
C SER A 204 -6.97 -4.18 14.53
N MET A 205 -7.88 -4.12 13.56
CA MET A 205 -8.66 -5.27 13.12
C MET A 205 -7.80 -6.38 12.49
N GLN A 206 -6.72 -6.02 11.79
CA GLN A 206 -5.77 -6.99 11.23
C GLN A 206 -4.90 -7.66 12.31
N SER A 207 -4.78 -7.06 13.49
CA SER A 207 -3.96 -7.62 14.57
C SER A 207 -4.65 -8.74 15.35
N ILE A 208 -5.97 -8.94 15.16
CA ILE A 208 -6.78 -9.85 15.96
C ILE A 208 -7.35 -11.02 15.15
N GLY A 209 -7.36 -12.20 15.77
CA GLY A 209 -7.99 -13.39 15.20
C GLY A 209 -7.15 -14.13 14.16
N LYS A 210 -7.81 -15.03 13.42
CA LYS A 210 -7.19 -15.93 12.44
C LYS A 210 -7.17 -15.29 11.05
N ASP A 211 -6.21 -15.70 10.24
CA ASP A 211 -6.16 -15.34 8.82
C ASP A 211 -7.38 -15.93 8.11
N TYR A 212 -8.03 -15.13 7.28
CA TYR A 212 -9.11 -15.60 6.42
C TYR A 212 -8.59 -16.67 5.47
N GLN A 213 -9.28 -17.80 5.45
CA GLN A 213 -8.96 -18.90 4.54
C GLN A 213 -9.89 -18.84 3.32
N PRO A 214 -9.37 -18.51 2.12
CA PRO A 214 -10.17 -18.61 0.90
C PRO A 214 -10.57 -20.09 0.69
N LYS A 215 -11.79 -20.31 0.17
CA LYS A 215 -12.35 -21.66 0.00
C LYS A 215 -11.61 -22.50 -1.03
N ASP A 216 -10.99 -21.84 -2.01
CA ASP A 216 -10.18 -22.45 -3.03
C ASP A 216 -8.70 -22.24 -2.67
N ASN A 217 -7.83 -23.18 -3.06
CA ASN A 217 -6.37 -23.09 -2.90
C ASN A 217 -5.78 -21.97 -3.78
N VAL A 218 -6.26 -20.75 -3.61
CA VAL A 218 -5.87 -19.57 -4.35
C VAL A 218 -4.42 -19.29 -4.03
N LYS A 219 -3.60 -19.21 -5.08
CA LYS A 219 -2.19 -18.86 -4.93
C LYS A 219 -2.08 -17.43 -4.44
N VAL A 220 -1.66 -17.30 -3.19
CA VAL A 220 -1.30 -16.01 -2.60
C VAL A 220 0.06 -15.59 -3.14
N SER A 221 0.19 -14.34 -3.59
CA SER A 221 1.49 -13.78 -3.94
C SER A 221 2.39 -13.73 -2.70
N LEU A 222 3.69 -13.96 -2.87
CA LEU A 222 4.69 -13.92 -1.79
C LEU A 222 4.70 -12.59 -1.02
N HIS A 223 4.25 -11.51 -1.66
CA HIS A 223 4.24 -10.15 -1.10
C HIS A 223 2.89 -9.74 -0.52
N SER A 224 1.97 -10.68 -0.36
CA SER A 224 0.63 -10.40 0.14
C SER A 224 0.41 -11.03 1.50
N VAL A 225 -0.20 -10.26 2.40
CA VAL A 225 -0.63 -10.74 3.72
C VAL A 225 -2.13 -10.98 3.66
N LEU A 226 -2.56 -12.17 4.06
CA LEU A 226 -3.97 -12.50 4.17
C LEU A 226 -4.64 -11.59 5.19
N ALA A 227 -5.81 -11.04 4.86
CA ALA A 227 -6.59 -10.32 5.88
C ALA A 227 -7.09 -11.28 6.96
N LYS A 228 -7.29 -10.77 8.18
CA LYS A 228 -7.97 -11.52 9.25
C LYS A 228 -9.45 -11.70 8.92
N GLU A 229 -10.04 -12.80 9.38
CA GLU A 229 -11.48 -13.09 9.20
C GLU A 229 -12.36 -11.91 9.60
N GLN A 230 -12.04 -11.24 10.71
CA GLN A 230 -12.79 -10.09 11.22
C GLN A 230 -12.72 -8.87 10.27
N VAL A 231 -11.56 -8.63 9.63
CA VAL A 231 -11.41 -7.57 8.62
C VAL A 231 -12.37 -7.85 7.47
N VAL A 232 -12.42 -9.10 7.00
CA VAL A 232 -13.33 -9.51 5.91
C VAL A 232 -14.78 -9.29 6.29
N VAL A 233 -15.18 -9.75 7.47
CA VAL A 233 -16.56 -9.65 7.96
C VAL A 233 -17.04 -8.21 8.00
N VAL A 234 -16.25 -7.33 8.62
CA VAL A 234 -16.61 -5.93 8.75
C VAL A 234 -16.53 -5.19 7.41
N ALA A 235 -15.52 -5.46 6.59
CA ALA A 235 -15.41 -4.87 5.26
C ALA A 235 -16.64 -5.18 4.41
N MET A 236 -17.05 -6.45 4.38
CA MET A 236 -18.22 -6.88 3.62
C MET A 236 -19.53 -6.29 4.16
N ASP A 237 -19.67 -6.13 5.48
CA ASP A 237 -20.83 -5.44 6.07
C ASP A 237 -20.85 -3.94 5.71
N GLN A 238 -19.71 -3.25 5.77
CA GLN A 238 -19.65 -1.85 5.36
C GLN A 238 -19.89 -1.67 3.84
N LEU A 239 -19.44 -2.62 3.01
CA LEU A 239 -19.74 -2.62 1.57
C LEU A 239 -21.23 -2.87 1.32
N ALA A 240 -21.89 -3.70 2.14
CA ALA A 240 -23.34 -3.85 2.13
C ALA A 240 -24.06 -2.52 2.30
N GLN A 241 -23.61 -1.75 3.30
CA GLN A 241 -24.18 -0.45 3.61
C GLN A 241 -23.90 0.55 2.49
N LEU A 242 -22.65 0.66 2.03
CA LEU A 242 -22.24 1.57 0.96
C LEU A 242 -23.03 1.36 -0.32
N PHE A 243 -23.15 0.10 -0.76
CA PHE A 243 -23.87 -0.25 -2.00
C PHE A 243 -25.36 -0.54 -1.78
N GLN A 244 -25.90 -0.16 -0.61
CA GLN A 244 -27.32 -0.25 -0.24
C GLN A 244 -27.93 -1.65 -0.45
N ARG A 245 -27.18 -2.70 -0.13
CA ARG A 245 -27.65 -4.09 -0.21
C ARG A 245 -28.00 -4.64 1.16
N SER A 246 -29.31 -4.68 1.45
CA SER A 246 -29.89 -5.32 2.63
C SER A 246 -29.78 -6.86 2.64
N ASN A 247 -29.37 -7.48 1.52
CA ASN A 247 -29.45 -8.93 1.29
C ASN A 247 -28.11 -9.68 1.31
N PHE A 248 -27.09 -9.18 1.99
CA PHE A 248 -25.90 -10.01 2.27
C PHE A 248 -26.09 -11.02 3.41
N LYS A 249 -27.35 -11.26 3.83
CA LYS A 249 -27.71 -12.35 4.75
C LYS A 249 -27.52 -13.71 4.05
N LYS A 250 -26.80 -14.60 4.72
CA LYS A 250 -26.53 -15.98 4.32
C LYS A 250 -27.85 -16.75 4.07
N GLY A 251 -28.15 -17.16 2.82
CA GLY A 251 -29.17 -18.20 2.53
C GLY A 251 -30.49 -17.79 1.83
N SER A 252 -30.52 -16.81 0.92
CA SER A 252 -31.71 -16.48 0.10
C SER A 252 -31.58 -17.01 -1.34
N PRO A 253 -32.61 -17.59 -2.00
CA PRO A 253 -32.47 -18.19 -3.34
C PRO A 253 -32.07 -17.27 -4.51
N ARG A 254 -31.87 -15.96 -4.26
CA ARG A 254 -31.14 -15.02 -5.14
C ARG A 254 -29.71 -14.76 -4.60
N ASP A 255 -29.11 -15.80 -4.02
CA ASP A 255 -27.85 -15.80 -3.27
C ASP A 255 -26.69 -15.60 -4.23
N VAL A 256 -26.28 -14.35 -4.41
CA VAL A 256 -24.88 -14.05 -4.73
C VAL A 256 -24.27 -13.63 -3.41
N THR A 257 -23.90 -14.62 -2.61
CA THR A 257 -23.15 -14.44 -1.36
C THR A 257 -21.72 -14.07 -1.77
N PRO A 258 -21.30 -12.78 -1.76
CA PRO A 258 -19.92 -12.43 -2.10
C PRO A 258 -18.94 -12.95 -1.02
N TRP A 259 -19.50 -13.34 0.12
CA TRP A 259 -18.89 -14.04 1.24
C TRP A 259 -18.11 -15.31 0.87
N ASN A 260 -18.43 -15.94 -0.26
CA ASN A 260 -17.99 -17.31 -0.51
C ASN A 260 -16.67 -17.43 -1.29
N HIS A 261 -16.18 -16.37 -1.92
CA HIS A 261 -15.12 -16.51 -2.94
C HIS A 261 -14.06 -15.39 -2.92
N SER A 262 -13.86 -14.74 -1.76
CA SER A 262 -12.98 -13.57 -1.71
C SER A 262 -11.54 -13.89 -1.32
N LEU A 263 -10.57 -13.62 -2.19
CA LEU A 263 -9.17 -13.54 -1.76
C LEU A 263 -8.92 -12.14 -1.21
N ILE A 264 -8.25 -12.01 -0.07
CA ILE A 264 -8.14 -10.71 0.59
C ILE A 264 -6.70 -10.43 1.00
N PHE A 265 -6.19 -9.30 0.51
CA PHE A 265 -4.85 -8.82 0.84
C PHE A 265 -4.90 -7.48 1.53
N LEU A 266 -4.12 -7.36 2.59
CA LEU A 266 -3.78 -6.09 3.17
C LEU A 266 -2.41 -5.63 2.65
N ILE A 267 -2.37 -4.42 2.12
CA ILE A 267 -1.13 -3.69 1.82
C ILE A 267 -1.17 -2.43 2.67
N GLN A 268 -0.35 -2.42 3.72
CA GLN A 268 -0.09 -1.23 4.53
C GLN A 268 1.09 -0.48 3.93
N PHE A 269 0.98 0.85 3.88
CA PHE A 269 2.07 1.76 3.50
C PHE A 269 2.41 2.65 4.69
#